data_AF-A0A2M7MGE4-F1
#
_entry.id   AF-A0A2M7MGE4-F1
#
_cell.length_a   1.000
_cell.length_b   1.000
_cell.length_c   1.000
_cell.angle_alpha   90.00
_cell.angle_beta   90.00
_cell.angle_gamma   90.00
#
_symmetry.space_group_name_H-M   'P 1'
#
loop_
_entity.id
_entity.type
_entity.pdbx_description
1 polymer ?
#
loop_
_entity_poly.entity_id
_entity_poly.type
_entity_poly.pdbx_seq_one_letter_code
_entity_poly.pdbx_strand_id
1 'polypeptide(L)' 'MAKNLTKFIWDYNLKKSNVDNPTIKKWLLARQLFFGNLNGITLADLKKYLPNLDINRSLKELLTNFIKSHD' A
#
# COMPACT_ATOMS: atom_id res chain seq x y z
N MET A 1 -9.79 10.79 34.22
CA MET A 1 -8.55 10.79 33.43
C MET A 1 -8.81 10.09 32.10
N ALA A 2 -8.97 10.85 31.01
CA ALA A 2 -9.17 10.28 29.68
C ALA A 2 -7.85 9.68 29.19
N LYS A 3 -7.83 8.35 29.01
CA LYS A 3 -6.67 7.60 28.51
C LYS A 3 -6.64 7.82 26.99
N ASN A 4 -5.93 8.87 26.56
CA ASN A 4 -5.62 9.10 25.14
C ASN A 4 -4.69 7.98 24.66
N LEU A 5 -5.28 6.85 24.29
CA LEU A 5 -4.61 5.82 23.51
C LEU A 5 -4.41 6.40 22.12
N THR A 6 -3.32 7.14 21.94
CA THR A 6 -2.63 7.20 20.65
C THR A 6 -2.33 5.76 20.29
N LYS A 7 -3.30 5.13 19.62
CA LYS A 7 -3.23 3.75 19.13
C LYS A 7 -2.19 3.79 18.03
N PHE A 8 -0.93 3.68 18.42
CA PHE A 8 0.21 3.65 17.55
C PHE A 8 -0.09 2.62 16.46
N ILE A 9 -0.18 3.11 15.22
CA ILE A 9 -0.35 2.33 13.99
C ILE A 9 0.84 1.35 13.76
N TRP A 10 1.78 1.32 14.70
CA TRP A 10 3.00 0.53 14.66
C TRP A 10 2.83 -0.94 15.07
N ASP A 11 1.72 -1.32 15.71
CA ASP A 11 1.50 -2.69 16.23
C ASP A 11 0.47 -3.50 15.43
N TYR A 12 0.35 -3.26 14.11
CA TYR A 12 -0.48 -4.12 13.27
C TYR A 12 0.20 -5.48 13.11
N ASN A 13 -0.19 -6.42 13.97
CA ASN A 13 0.03 -7.83 13.74
C ASN A 13 -0.73 -8.22 12.46
N LEU A 14 -0.03 -8.20 11.31
CA LEU A 14 -0.61 -8.42 9.98
C LEU A 14 -1.39 -9.73 9.85
N LYS A 15 -1.14 -10.69 10.77
CA LYS A 15 -1.90 -11.94 10.89
C LYS A 15 -3.36 -11.76 11.34
N LYS A 16 -3.73 -10.61 11.91
CA LYS A 16 -5.09 -10.28 12.38
C LYS A 16 -5.76 -9.14 11.59
N SER A 17 -5.05 -8.47 10.69
CA SER A 17 -5.62 -7.40 9.88
C SER A 17 -6.35 -7.98 8.67
N ASN A 18 -7.61 -7.57 8.47
CA ASN A 18 -8.38 -7.97 7.30
C ASN A 18 -7.80 -7.27 6.05
N VAL A 19 -6.98 -7.99 5.28
CA VAL A 19 -6.28 -7.49 4.08
C VAL A 19 -7.28 -7.13 2.96
N ASP A 20 -8.52 -7.58 3.07
CA ASP A 20 -9.62 -7.18 2.19
C ASP A 20 -10.09 -5.74 2.40
N ASN A 21 -9.72 -5.08 3.50
CA ASN A 21 -10.04 -3.67 3.68
C ASN A 21 -9.20 -2.81 2.72
N PRO A 22 -9.83 -2.06 1.79
CA PRO A 22 -9.12 -1.27 0.78
C PRO A 22 -8.21 -0.20 1.37
N THR A 23 -8.51 0.33 2.55
CA THR A 23 -7.67 1.31 3.25
C THR A 23 -6.39 0.67 3.76
N ILE A 24 -6.48 -0.53 4.34
CA ILE A 24 -5.33 -1.28 4.84
C ILE A 24 -4.46 -1.72 3.65
N LYS A 25 -5.09 -2.16 2.55
CA LYS A 25 -4.39 -2.57 1.34
C LYS A 25 -3.61 -1.42 0.69
N LYS A 26 -4.19 -0.22 0.60
CA LYS A 26 -3.47 0.99 0.15
C LYS A 26 -2.27 1.31 1.03
N TRP A 27 -2.44 1.33 2.34
CA TRP A 27 -1.35 1.61 3.28
C TRP A 27 -0.22 0.58 3.15
N LEU A 28 -0.57 -0.71 3.06
CA LEU A 28 0.39 -1.81 2.93
C LEU A 28 1.16 -1.72 1.61
N LEU A 29 0.48 -1.44 0.49
CA LEU A 29 1.11 -1.21 -0.81
C LEU A 29 2.05 0.00 -0.79
N ALA A 30 1.62 1.13 -0.22
CA ALA A 30 2.47 2.33 -0.10
C ALA A 30 3.75 2.02 0.70
N ARG A 31 3.60 1.31 1.82
CA ARG A 31 4.71 0.90 2.67
C ARG A 31 5.64 -0.06 1.94
N GLN A 32 5.10 -1.07 1.28
CA GLN A 32 5.87 -2.03 0.49
C GLN A 32 6.70 -1.34 -0.59
N LEU A 33 6.07 -0.44 -1.36
CA LEU A 33 6.74 0.35 -2.38
C LEU A 33 7.82 1.26 -1.80
N PHE A 34 7.57 1.89 -0.64
CA PHE A 34 8.56 2.72 0.04
C PHE A 34 9.81 1.95 0.47
N PHE A 35 9.63 0.71 0.95
CA PHE A 35 10.74 -0.17 1.35
C PHE A 35 11.28 -1.04 0.21
N GLY A 36 10.81 -0.87 -1.03
CA GLY A 36 11.23 -1.68 -2.17
C GLY A 36 10.82 -3.16 -2.08
N ASN A 37 9.87 -3.51 -1.21
CA ASN A 37 9.37 -4.87 -1.08
C ASN A 37 8.26 -5.13 -2.10
N LEU A 38 8.60 -5.78 -3.21
CA LEU A 38 7.64 -6.08 -4.27
C LEU A 38 6.89 -7.42 -4.08
N ASN A 39 7.17 -8.15 -3.00
CA ASN A 39 6.57 -9.46 -2.76
C ASN A 39 5.05 -9.35 -2.53
N GLY A 40 4.27 -10.09 -3.33
CA GLY A 40 2.82 -10.15 -3.21
C GLY A 40 2.07 -8.97 -3.85
N ILE A 41 2.77 -8.03 -4.49
CA ILE A 41 2.14 -6.97 -5.27
C ILE A 41 1.68 -7.57 -6.62
N THR A 42 0.37 -7.57 -6.86
CA THR A 42 -0.19 -8.04 -8.14
C THR A 42 -0.42 -6.87 -9.09
N LEU A 43 -0.36 -7.14 -10.41
CA LEU A 43 -0.70 -6.16 -11.44
C LEU A 43 -2.12 -5.60 -11.25
N ALA A 44 -3.06 -6.47 -10.85
CA ALA A 44 -4.45 -6.09 -10.60
C ALA A 44 -4.57 -5.10 -9.43
N ASP A 45 -3.82 -5.33 -8.34
CA ASP A 45 -3.79 -4.41 -7.20
C ASP A 45 -3.11 -3.08 -7.55
N LEU A 46 -2.04 -3.10 -8.33
CA LEU A 46 -1.42 -1.88 -8.85
C LEU A 46 -2.43 -1.09 -9.70
N LYS A 47 -3.09 -1.71 -10.68
CA LYS A 47 -4.13 -1.04 -11.50
C LYS A 47 -5.24 -0.42 -10.64
N LYS A 48 -5.66 -1.11 -9.58
CA LYS A 48 -6.77 -0.67 -8.70
C LYS A 48 -6.38 0.44 -7.72
N TYR A 49 -5.19 0.37 -7.13
CA TYR A 49 -4.80 1.23 -6.00
C TYR A 49 -3.79 2.31 -6.36
N LEU A 50 -3.00 2.16 -7.43
CA LEU A 50 -1.99 3.14 -7.88
C LEU A 50 -2.52 4.57 -8.09
N PRO A 51 -3.72 4.80 -8.65
CA PRO A 51 -4.25 6.15 -8.81
C PRO A 51 -4.37 6.91 -7.47
N ASN A 52 -4.68 6.17 -6.41
CA ASN A 52 -4.98 6.67 -5.07
C ASN A 52 -3.83 6.47 -4.06
N LEU A 53 -2.66 6.00 -4.51
CA LEU A 53 -1.49 5.82 -3.67
C LEU A 53 -0.75 7.16 -3.52
N ASP A 54 -0.47 7.52 -2.27
CA ASP A 54 0.37 8.67 -1.93
C ASP A 54 1.83 8.23 -1.92
N ILE A 55 2.43 8.18 -3.10
CA ILE A 55 3.80 7.77 -3.34
C ILE A 55 4.51 8.82 -4.20
N ASN A 56 5.85 8.77 -4.22
CA ASN A 56 6.66 9.66 -5.04
C ASN A 56 6.18 9.66 -6.51
N ARG A 57 6.09 10.85 -7.12
CA ARG A 57 5.62 11.04 -8.50
C ARG A 57 6.40 10.20 -9.52
N SER A 58 7.73 10.16 -9.43
CA SER A 58 8.57 9.37 -10.33
C SER A 58 8.31 7.87 -10.19
N LEU A 59 8.08 7.41 -8.95
CA LEU A 59 7.70 6.01 -8.71
C LEU A 59 6.31 5.70 -9.28
N LYS A 60 5.36 6.64 -9.16
CA LYS A 60 4.03 6.51 -9.75
C LYS A 60 4.10 6.43 -11.28
N GLU A 61 4.94 7.26 -11.91
CA GLU A 61 5.18 7.23 -13.37
C GLU A 61 5.83 5.91 -13.79
N LEU A 62 6.83 5.41 -13.06
CA LEU A 62 7.48 4.12 -13.32
C LEU A 62 6.47 2.97 -13.24
N LEU A 63 5.68 2.89 -12.17
CA LEU A 63 4.65 1.87 -12.00
C LEU A 63 3.55 1.98 -13.07
N THR A 64 3.21 3.20 -13.50
CA THR A 64 2.25 3.41 -14.58
C THR A 64 2.79 2.88 -15.92
N ASN A 65 4.07 3.13 -16.22
CA ASN A 65 4.71 2.60 -17.42
C ASN A 65 4.83 1.08 -17.37
N PHE A 66 5.19 0.52 -16.21
CA PHE A 66 5.22 -0.92 -16.00
C PHE A 66 3.85 -1.57 -16.26
N ILE A 67 2.76 -0.97 -15.77
CA ILE A 67 1.40 -1.45 -16.06
C ILE A 67 1.12 -1.44 -17.56
N LYS A 68 1.46 -0.34 -18.27
CA LYS A 68 1.25 -0.21 -19.72
C LYS A 68 2.06 -1.22 -20.55
N SER A 69 3.25 -1.60 -20.08
CA SER A 69 4.11 -2.57 -20.78
C SER A 69 3.70 -4.03 -20.56
N HIS A 70 2.74 -4.29 -19.67
CA HIS A 70 2.25 -5.63 -19.32
C HIS A 70 0.72 -5.74 -19.49
N ASP A 71 0.11 -4.80 -20.21
CA ASP A 71 -1.20 -4.93 -20.86
C ASP A 71 -1.00 -5.53 -22.25
#